data_AF-A0A6J7IUD9-F1
#
_entry.id   AF-A0A6J7IUD9-F1
#
_cell.length_a   1.000
_cell.length_b   1.000
_cell.length_c   1.000
_cell.angle_alpha   90.00
_cell.angle_beta   90.00
_cell.angle_gamma   90.00
#
_symmetry.space_group_name_H-M   'P 1'
#
loop_
_entity.id
_entity.type
_entity.pdbx_description
1 polymer ?
#
loop_
_entity_poly.entity_id
_entity_poly.type
_entity_poly.pdbx_seq_one_letter_code
_entity_poly.pdbx_strand_id
1 'polypeptide(L)'
;MLAGLPDPFIATRYHSLAVDPSTVPAELEVTGTTESGVIMAIRHRTLAVEGVQFHPESVLTEGGHRMLANWLEACGDSEAVARSAGLAPVVARATQP
;
A
#
# COMPACT_ATOMS: atom_id res chain seq x y z
N MET A 1 -2.38 -0.88 6.39
CA MET A 1 -1.50 -1.06 5.22
C MET A 1 -0.61 0.14 4.95
N LEU A 2 -1.14 1.36 4.78
CA LEU A 2 -0.37 2.54 4.28
C LEU A 2 0.36 3.36 5.36
N ALA A 3 0.34 2.94 6.62
CA ALA A 3 0.89 3.72 7.72
C ALA A 3 2.42 3.92 7.61
N GLY A 4 2.89 5.14 7.84
CA GLY A 4 4.31 5.48 7.80
C GLY A 4 4.90 5.60 6.39
N LEU A 5 4.07 5.73 5.36
CA LEU A 5 4.47 6.11 4.01
C LEU A 5 4.35 7.62 3.81
N PRO A 6 5.06 8.21 2.82
CA PRO A 6 4.77 9.53 2.32
C PRO A 6 3.33 9.66 1.80
N ASP A 7 2.77 10.86 1.85
CA ASP A 7 1.49 11.19 1.25
C ASP A 7 1.63 12.51 0.47
N PRO A 8 1.64 12.49 -0.88
CA PRO A 8 1.50 11.30 -1.75
C PRO A 8 2.79 10.45 -1.85
N PHE A 9 2.69 9.24 -2.38
CA PHE A 9 3.82 8.36 -2.74
C PHE A 9 3.66 7.75 -4.13
N ILE A 10 4.75 7.27 -4.74
CA ILE A 10 4.72 6.63 -6.06
C ILE A 10 4.41 5.13 -5.92
N ALA A 11 3.40 4.66 -6.66
CA ALA A 11 2.98 3.25 -6.68
C ALA A 11 2.88 2.70 -8.10
N THR A 12 3.20 1.41 -8.26
CA THR A 12 3.12 0.74 -9.56
C THR A 12 1.82 -0.01 -9.74
N ARG A 13 1.09 0.27 -10.83
CA ARG A 13 -0.15 -0.41 -11.22
C ARG A 13 -0.04 -0.94 -12.65
N TYR A 14 -0.46 -2.19 -12.87
CA TYR A 14 -0.47 -2.82 -14.20
C TYR A 14 -1.87 -3.16 -14.74
N HIS A 15 -2.92 -2.82 -13.98
CA HIS A 15 -4.30 -3.18 -14.29
C HIS A 15 -5.06 -2.03 -14.97
N SER A 16 -5.98 -2.35 -15.88
CA SER A 16 -6.85 -1.36 -16.54
C SER A 16 -8.10 -1.02 -15.70
N LEU A 17 -8.65 -1.99 -14.98
CA LEU A 17 -9.85 -1.83 -14.16
C LEU A 17 -9.58 -1.12 -12.83
N ALA A 18 -10.59 -0.39 -12.34
CA ALA A 18 -10.60 0.26 -11.04
C ALA A 18 -11.98 0.13 -10.40
N VAL A 19 -12.05 0.25 -9.08
CA VAL A 19 -13.31 0.25 -8.33
C VAL A 19 -14.11 1.51 -8.67
N ASP A 20 -15.39 1.34 -9.00
CA ASP A 20 -16.33 2.45 -9.13
C ASP A 20 -16.69 2.97 -7.73
N PRO A 21 -16.41 4.24 -7.39
CA PRO A 21 -16.70 4.79 -6.07
C PRO A 21 -18.16 4.65 -5.62
N SER A 22 -19.11 4.65 -6.56
CA SER A 22 -20.54 4.49 -6.26
C SER A 22 -20.93 3.08 -5.80
N THR A 23 -20.05 2.11 -6.02
CA THR A 23 -20.27 0.69 -5.71
C THR A 23 -19.60 0.24 -4.41
N VAL A 24 -18.86 1.14 -3.74
CA VAL A 24 -18.16 0.80 -2.49
C VAL A 24 -19.20 0.58 -1.38
N PRO A 25 -19.30 -0.63 -0.81
CA PRO A 25 -20.27 -0.94 0.23
C PRO A 25 -19.85 -0.31 1.57
N ALA A 26 -20.82 -0.13 2.48
CA ALA A 26 -20.61 0.60 3.74
C ALA A 26 -19.61 -0.07 4.69
N GLU A 27 -19.39 -1.37 4.55
CA GLU A 27 -18.45 -2.18 5.32
C GLU A 27 -16.98 -1.89 4.95
N LEU A 28 -16.76 -1.25 3.80
CA LEU A 28 -15.46 -0.84 3.32
C LEU A 28 -15.24 0.67 3.52
N GLU A 29 -13.99 1.02 3.77
CA GLU A 29 -13.51 2.39 3.85
C GLU A 29 -12.41 2.58 2.81
N VAL A 30 -12.51 3.64 2.01
CA VAL A 30 -11.43 4.05 1.09
C VAL A 30 -10.33 4.72 1.91
N THR A 31 -9.11 4.20 1.77
CA THR A 31 -7.93 4.64 2.54
C THR A 31 -6.83 5.24 1.68
N GLY A 32 -7.00 5.23 0.36
CA GLY A 32 -6.07 5.87 -0.55
C GLY A 32 -6.67 6.05 -1.95
N THR A 33 -6.40 7.21 -2.55
CA THR A 33 -6.85 7.58 -3.89
C THR A 33 -5.72 8.25 -4.67
N THR A 34 -5.79 8.21 -6.00
CA THR A 34 -4.99 9.13 -6.83
C THR A 34 -5.51 10.55 -6.75
N GLU A 35 -4.75 11.52 -7.26
CA GLU A 35 -5.21 12.91 -7.42
C GLU A 35 -6.49 13.01 -8.27
N SER A 36 -6.64 12.14 -9.27
CA SER A 36 -7.83 12.03 -10.11
C SER A 36 -9.02 11.28 -9.46
N GLY A 37 -8.89 10.86 -8.20
CA GLY A 37 -9.95 10.19 -7.45
C GLY A 37 -10.09 8.68 -7.70
N VAL A 38 -9.13 8.05 -8.40
CA VAL A 38 -9.14 6.59 -8.57
C VAL A 38 -8.84 5.93 -7.23
N ILE A 39 -9.69 5.00 -6.79
CA ILE A 39 -9.51 4.26 -5.54
C ILE A 39 -8.30 3.32 -5.67
N MET A 40 -7.32 3.51 -4.79
CA MET A 40 -6.06 2.75 -4.78
C MET A 40 -5.91 1.86 -3.57
N ALA A 41 -6.57 2.19 -2.45
CA ALA A 41 -6.57 1.37 -1.24
C ALA A 41 -7.91 1.42 -0.52
N ILE A 42 -8.28 0.29 0.06
CA ILE A 42 -9.49 0.10 0.87
C ILE A 42 -9.17 -0.75 2.09
N ARG A 43 -9.95 -0.59 3.17
CA ARG A 43 -9.95 -1.49 4.33
C ARG A 43 -11.37 -1.89 4.69
N HIS A 44 -11.53 -3.09 5.23
CA HIS A 44 -12.75 -3.41 5.95
C HIS A 44 -12.79 -2.63 7.27
N ARG A 45 -13.96 -2.10 7.63
CA ARG A 45 -14.11 -1.29 8.85
C ARG A 45 -13.87 -2.09 10.14
N THR A 46 -14.24 -3.36 10.13
CA THR A 46 -14.20 -4.21 11.35
C THR A 46 -13.33 -5.46 11.24
N LEU A 47 -12.95 -5.89 10.04
CA LEU A 47 -12.16 -7.10 9.82
C LEU A 47 -10.73 -6.71 9.50
N ALA A 48 -9.77 -7.58 9.81
CA ALA A 48 -8.37 -7.41 9.44
C ALA A 48 -8.15 -7.73 7.94
N VAL A 49 -8.83 -6.99 7.08
CA VAL A 49 -8.78 -7.14 5.62
C VAL A 49 -8.48 -5.78 5.00
N GLU A 50 -7.42 -5.73 4.21
CA GLU A 50 -7.03 -4.56 3.43
C GLU A 50 -6.82 -4.96 1.97
N GLY A 51 -7.12 -4.04 1.07
CA GLY A 51 -6.94 -4.21 -0.37
C GLY A 51 -6.19 -3.02 -0.95
N VAL A 52 -5.26 -3.29 -1.87
CA VAL A 52 -4.56 -2.27 -2.66
C VAL A 52 -4.67 -2.62 -4.14
N GLN A 53 -4.84 -1.62 -5.00
CA GLN A 53 -4.99 -1.80 -6.45
C GLN A 53 -3.62 -1.86 -7.18
N PHE A 54 -2.57 -1.41 -6.51
CA PHE A 54 -1.20 -1.39 -6.98
C PHE A 54 -0.38 -2.55 -6.38
N HIS A 55 0.86 -2.69 -6.83
CA HIS A 55 1.77 -3.77 -6.47
C HIS A 55 2.77 -3.32 -5.39
N PRO A 56 2.52 -3.60 -4.09
CA PRO A 56 3.47 -3.26 -3.03
C PRO A 56 4.79 -4.04 -3.15
N GLU A 57 4.81 -5.15 -3.86
CA GLU A 57 6.01 -5.96 -4.13
C GLU A 57 6.86 -5.41 -5.29
N SER A 58 6.31 -4.50 -6.11
CA SER A 58 7.02 -3.97 -7.27
C SER A 58 8.25 -3.16 -6.85
N VAL A 59 9.34 -3.31 -7.61
CA VAL A 59 10.58 -2.56 -7.41
C VAL A 59 10.44 -1.06 -7.63
N LEU A 60 9.34 -0.63 -8.27
CA LEU A 60 9.04 0.76 -8.55
C LEU A 60 8.02 1.37 -7.57
N THR A 61 7.46 0.57 -6.64
CA THR A 61 6.57 1.09 -5.60
C THR A 61 7.38 1.59 -4.41
N GLU A 62 7.23 2.87 -4.10
CA GLU A 62 7.83 3.50 -2.93
C GLU A 62 7.25 2.90 -1.64
N GLY A 63 8.13 2.54 -0.70
CA GLY A 63 7.73 2.01 0.60
C GLY A 63 7.03 0.64 0.56
N GLY A 64 7.14 -0.12 -0.53
CA GLY A 64 6.56 -1.46 -0.65
C GLY A 64 6.88 -2.40 0.51
N HIS A 65 8.14 -2.46 0.94
CA HIS A 65 8.58 -3.24 2.11
C HIS A 65 7.91 -2.78 3.41
N ARG A 66 7.70 -1.47 3.57
CA ARG A 66 7.01 -0.91 4.74
C ARG A 66 5.54 -1.34 4.77
N MET A 67 4.87 -1.37 3.62
CA MET A 67 3.49 -1.84 3.52
C MET A 67 3.36 -3.32 3.90
N LEU A 68 4.22 -4.17 3.33
CA LEU A 68 4.24 -5.60 3.66
C LEU A 68 4.57 -5.82 5.15
N ALA A 69 5.46 -5.02 5.72
CA ALA A 69 5.75 -5.06 7.15
C ALA A 69 4.57 -4.64 8.03
N ASN A 70 3.82 -3.60 7.66
CA ASN A 70 2.58 -3.23 8.36
C ASN A 70 1.55 -4.38 8.32
N TRP A 71 1.46 -5.10 7.19
CA TRP A 71 0.58 -6.27 7.07
C TRP A 71 1.06 -7.44 7.95
N LEU A 72 2.36 -7.76 7.94
CA LEU A 72 2.95 -8.78 8.80
C LEU A 72 2.79 -8.47 10.30
N GLU A 73 2.96 -7.20 10.69
CA GLU A 73 2.71 -6.74 12.06
C GLU A 73 1.26 -6.99 12.46
N ALA A 74 0.29 -6.67 11.59
CA ALA A 74 -1.12 -6.99 11.83
C ALA A 74 -1.41 -8.51 11.91
N CYS A 75 -0.55 -9.35 11.31
CA CYS A 75 -0.58 -10.81 11.45
C CYS A 75 0.13 -11.34 12.71
N GLY A 76 0.70 -10.46 13.55
CA GLY A 76 1.32 -10.82 14.82
C GLY A 76 2.86 -10.76 14.85
N ASP A 77 3.50 -10.34 13.77
CA ASP A 77 4.95 -10.16 13.73
C ASP A 77 5.36 -8.75 14.21
N SER A 78 5.46 -8.59 15.54
CA SER A 78 5.68 -7.28 16.19
C SER A 78 6.97 -6.56 15.76
N GLU A 79 7.91 -7.28 15.16
CA GLU A 79 9.21 -6.75 14.77
C GLU A 79 9.29 -6.45 13.25
N ALA A 80 8.25 -6.76 12.48
CA ALA A 80 8.25 -6.63 11.02
C ALA A 80 8.52 -5.18 10.58
N VAL A 81 7.85 -4.22 11.22
CA VAL A 81 7.99 -2.78 10.97
C VAL A 81 9.44 -2.34 11.19
N ALA A 82 10.06 -2.74 12.30
CA ALA A 82 11.45 -2.39 12.60
C ALA A 82 12.41 -2.99 11.56
N ARG A 83 12.20 -4.25 11.16
CA ARG A 83 13.02 -4.90 10.11
C ARG A 83 12.87 -4.28 8.73
N SER A 84 11.77 -3.60 8.46
CA SER A 84 11.57 -2.90 7.18
C SER A 84 12.39 -1.62 7.03
N ALA A 85 12.93 -1.08 8.15
CA ALA A 85 13.68 0.16 8.13
C ALA A 85 14.92 0.05 7.22
N GLY A 86 15.05 0.99 6.28
CA GLY A 86 16.16 1.00 5.31
C GLY A 86 16.07 -0.05 4.19
N LEU A 87 15.01 -0.86 4.16
CA LEU A 87 14.73 -1.72 3.02
C LEU A 87 14.21 -0.87 1.86
N ALA A 88 14.85 -1.05 0.71
CA ALA A 88 14.46 -0.44 -0.55
C ALA A 88 14.54 -1.52 -1.63
N PRO A 89 13.66 -1.47 -2.64
CA PRO A 89 13.81 -2.35 -3.79
C PRO A 89 15.17 -2.16 -4.45
N VAL A 90 15.70 -3.24 -5.04
CA VAL A 90 17.06 -3.29 -5.61
C VAL A 90 17.32 -2.13 -6.58
N VAL A 91 16.32 -1.76 -7.37
CA VAL A 91 16.43 -0.71 -8.39
C VAL A 91 16.51 0.69 -7.77
N ALA A 92 15.83 0.95 -6.65
CA ALA A 92 15.85 2.25 -5.98
C ALA A 92 17.22 2.59 -5.37
N ARG A 93 18.02 1.58 -4.99
CA ARG A 93 19.40 1.78 -4.52
C ARG A 93 20.37 2.20 -5.62
N ALA A 94 20.09 1.85 -6.88
CA ALA A 94 20.94 2.19 -8.02
C ALA A 94 20.74 3.64 -8.52
N THR A 95 19.67 4.31 -8.06
CA THR A 95 19.29 5.67 -8.47
C THR A 95 19.45 6.71 -7.37
N GLN A 96 19.95 6.33 -6.18
CA GLN A 96 20.38 7.31 -5.18
C GLN A 96 21.79 7.83 -5.57
N PRO A 97 22.00 9.15 -5.61
CA PRO A 97 23.29 9.74 -5.96
C PRO A 97 24.40 9.37 -4.97
#